data_AF-A0A3M1T2Y4-F1
#
_entry.id   AF-A0A3M1T2Y4-F1
#
_cell.length_a   1.000
_cell.length_b   1.000
_cell.length_c   1.000
_cell.angle_alpha   90.00
_cell.angle_beta   90.00
_cell.angle_gamma   90.00
#
_symmetry.space_group_name_H-M   'P 1'
#
loop_
_entity.id
_entity.type
_entity.pdbx_description
1 polymer ?
#
loop_
_entity_poly.entity_id
_entity_poly.type
_entity_poly.pdbx_seq_one_letter_code
_entity_poly.pdbx_strand_id
1 'polypeptide(L)'
;MQRKRGHTLVEVVVAAAIGAVLAGVALGMLLVVQEHAGDAAAWERATSRSREVLDRLAAELRVANLTPSDLDPDLPLAVTSLKYRRVVGYDESNDLILLDPPRASGLFHELALTADGRIERRSPGGTLSLARGVSDLRFTLVPPDELQIQVVVVQKDAQGQDIKVTAQRTIWLQNAVQDGTN
;
A
#
# COMPACT_ATOMS: atom_id res chain seq x y z
N MET A 1 0.10 21.85 73.70
CA MET A 1 0.03 23.17 73.06
C MET A 1 0.41 23.04 71.58
N GLN A 2 -0.59 22.98 70.68
CA GLN A 2 -0.38 22.92 69.24
C GLN A 2 -0.18 24.34 68.69
N ARG A 3 1.04 24.67 68.23
CA ARG A 3 1.27 25.89 67.44
C ARG A 3 0.71 25.68 66.04
N LYS A 4 -0.44 26.27 65.73
CA LYS A 4 -0.88 26.48 64.34
C LYS A 4 0.10 27.44 63.68
N ARG A 5 1.00 26.93 62.85
CA ARG A 5 1.87 27.76 61.99
C ARG A 5 1.00 28.24 60.83
N GLY A 6 0.68 29.52 60.79
CA GLY A 6 0.05 30.15 59.63
C GLY A 6 1.07 30.24 58.50
N HIS A 7 0.73 29.72 57.33
CA HIS A 7 1.55 29.87 56.13
C HIS A 7 1.71 31.35 55.80
N THR A 8 2.94 31.78 55.56
CA THR A 8 3.20 33.16 55.14
C THR A 8 2.76 33.33 53.69
N LEU A 9 2.27 34.53 53.33
CA LEU A 9 1.72 34.82 52.00
C LEU A 9 2.72 34.48 50.86
N VAL A 10 4.02 34.57 51.17
CA VAL A 10 5.13 34.19 50.29
C VAL A 10 5.15 32.67 50.01
N GLU A 11 4.94 31.81 51.02
CA GLU A 11 4.88 30.35 50.83
C GLU A 11 3.71 29.94 49.93
N VAL A 12 2.57 30.62 50.05
CA VAL A 12 1.38 30.37 49.22
C VAL A 12 1.64 30.75 47.76
N VAL A 13 2.29 31.89 47.52
CA VAL A 13 2.64 32.34 46.16
C VAL A 13 3.68 31.42 45.52
N VAL A 14 4.70 30.99 46.28
CA VAL A 14 5.72 30.05 45.78
C VAL A 14 5.09 28.69 45.45
N ALA A 15 4.22 28.16 46.31
CA ALA A 15 3.53 26.91 46.06
C ALA A 15 2.62 26.96 44.82
N ALA A 16 1.90 28.07 44.63
CA ALA A 16 1.06 28.28 43.44
C ALA A 16 1.89 28.40 42.16
N ALA A 17 3.03 29.10 42.20
CA ALA A 17 3.93 29.24 41.06
C ALA A 17 4.54 27.88 40.64
N ILE A 18 5.00 27.08 41.62
CA ILE A 18 5.51 25.73 41.35
C ILE A 18 4.41 24.83 40.78
N GLY A 19 3.19 24.90 41.33
CA GLY A 19 2.04 24.15 40.83
C GLY A 19 1.69 24.50 39.38
N ALA A 20 1.70 25.79 39.02
CA ALA A 20 1.43 26.24 37.65
C ALA A 20 2.51 25.76 36.66
N VAL A 21 3.79 25.81 37.04
CA VAL A 21 4.90 25.30 36.21
C VAL A 21 4.78 23.79 36.01
N LEU A 22 4.51 23.03 37.07
CA LEU A 22 4.34 21.57 36.97
C LEU A 22 3.13 21.18 36.12
N ALA A 23 2.00 21.89 36.27
CA ALA A 23 0.83 21.66 35.43
C ALA A 23 1.09 21.99 33.95
N GLY A 24 1.81 23.07 33.66
CA GLY A 24 2.21 23.44 32.30
C GLY A 24 3.15 22.40 31.65
N VAL A 25 4.12 21.88 32.41
CA VAL A 25 5.02 20.81 31.95
C VAL A 25 4.26 19.51 31.70
N ALA A 26 3.34 19.13 32.59
CA ALA A 26 2.53 17.93 32.43
C ALA A 26 1.61 18.02 31.19
N LEU A 27 0.95 19.17 30.98
CA LEU A 27 0.15 19.42 29.77
C LEU A 27 1.00 19.41 28.50
N GLY A 28 2.18 20.03 28.53
CA GLY A 28 3.12 20.02 27.40
C GLY A 28 3.58 18.61 27.04
N MET A 29 3.94 17.79 28.05
CA MET A 29 4.29 16.38 27.83
C MET A 29 3.10 15.57 27.30
N LEU A 30 1.88 15.81 27.80
CA LEU A 30 0.69 15.08 27.36
C LEU A 30 0.36 15.37 25.89
N LEU A 31 0.51 16.62 25.45
CA LEU A 31 0.33 17.02 24.06
C LEU A 31 1.37 16.37 23.14
N VAL A 32 2.65 16.39 23.53
CA VAL A 32 3.74 15.75 22.75
C VAL A 32 3.53 14.23 22.65
N VAL A 33 3.08 13.58 23.72
CA VAL A 33 2.79 12.13 23.71
C VAL A 33 1.60 11.81 22.81
N GLN A 34 0.54 12.63 22.82
CA GLN A 34 -0.60 12.45 21.91
C GLN A 34 -0.21 12.63 20.44
N GLU A 35 0.69 13.57 20.16
CA GLU A 35 1.25 13.83 18.85
C GLU A 35 2.02 12.61 18.31
N HIS A 36 2.96 12.10 19.10
CA HIS A 36 3.75 10.93 18.72
C HIS A 36 2.91 9.65 18.59
N ALA A 37 1.87 9.49 19.42
CA ALA A 37 0.94 8.37 19.30
C ALA A 37 0.08 8.45 18.03
N GLY A 38 -0.32 9.65 17.61
CA GLY A 38 -1.07 9.89 16.38
C GLY A 38 -0.29 9.51 15.12
N ASP A 39 0.99 9.89 15.08
CA ASP A 39 1.88 9.62 13.95
C ASP A 39 2.20 8.13 13.85
N ALA A 40 2.50 7.48 14.98
CA ALA A 40 2.74 6.05 15.04
C ALA A 40 1.50 5.25 14.57
N ALA A 41 0.31 5.64 15.01
CA ALA A 41 -0.94 5.00 14.59
C ALA A 41 -1.27 5.25 13.11
N ALA A 42 -0.93 6.41 12.55
CA ALA A 42 -1.10 6.69 11.14
C ALA A 42 -0.12 5.90 10.28
N TRP A 43 1.14 5.79 10.71
CA TRP A 43 2.14 4.93 10.06
C TRP A 43 1.73 3.47 10.06
N GLU A 44 1.28 2.93 11.19
CA GLU A 44 0.87 1.52 11.30
C GLU A 44 -0.32 1.22 10.38
N ARG A 45 -1.31 2.13 10.30
CA ARG A 45 -2.43 2.02 9.36
C ARG A 45 -1.98 2.06 7.91
N ALA A 46 -1.03 2.93 7.56
CA ALA A 46 -0.48 3.02 6.20
C ALA A 46 0.26 1.75 5.81
N THR A 47 1.07 1.19 6.71
CA THR A 47 1.83 -0.05 6.49
C THR A 47 0.95 -1.29 6.44
N SER A 48 -0.07 -1.38 7.30
CA SER A 48 -1.05 -2.46 7.23
C SER A 48 -1.79 -2.44 5.89
N ARG A 49 -2.23 -1.25 5.46
CA ARG A 49 -2.88 -1.06 4.16
C ARG A 49 -1.95 -1.39 2.99
N SER A 50 -0.69 -0.95 3.02
CA SER A 50 0.25 -1.22 1.93
C SER A 50 0.48 -2.73 1.76
N ARG A 51 0.54 -3.49 2.86
CA ARG A 51 0.61 -4.95 2.83
C ARG A 51 -0.67 -5.57 2.23
N GLU A 52 -1.85 -5.15 2.69
CA GLU A 52 -3.13 -5.63 2.15
C GLU A 52 -3.25 -5.37 0.64
N VAL A 53 -2.84 -4.18 0.17
CA VAL A 53 -2.83 -3.84 -1.25
C VAL A 53 -1.88 -4.76 -2.02
N LEU A 54 -0.65 -4.96 -1.54
CA LEU A 54 0.31 -5.87 -2.16
C LEU A 54 -0.16 -7.32 -2.15
N ASP A 55 -0.85 -7.77 -1.10
CA ASP A 55 -1.47 -9.10 -1.02
C ASP A 55 -2.55 -9.29 -2.09
N ARG A 56 -3.43 -8.31 -2.27
CA ARG A 56 -4.47 -8.34 -3.30
C ARG A 56 -3.89 -8.32 -4.71
N LEU A 57 -2.91 -7.44 -4.96
CA LEU A 57 -2.24 -7.37 -6.27
C LEU A 57 -1.47 -8.65 -6.60
N ALA A 58 -0.75 -9.21 -5.61
CA ALA A 58 -0.06 -10.48 -5.78
C ALA A 58 -1.04 -11.63 -6.04
N ALA A 59 -2.19 -11.65 -5.36
CA ALA A 59 -3.21 -12.67 -5.59
C ALA A 59 -3.81 -12.57 -7.01
N GLU A 60 -4.09 -11.34 -7.48
CA GLU A 60 -4.58 -11.12 -8.84
C GLU A 60 -3.56 -11.56 -9.89
N LEU A 61 -2.28 -11.25 -9.66
CA LEU A 61 -1.20 -11.49 -10.63
C LEU A 61 -0.58 -12.88 -10.54
N ARG A 62 -0.84 -13.67 -9.48
CA ARG A 62 -0.37 -15.06 -9.38
C ARG A 62 -0.90 -15.96 -10.50
N VAL A 63 -2.09 -15.66 -11.00
CA VAL A 63 -2.70 -16.38 -12.13
C VAL A 63 -2.48 -15.62 -13.45
N ALA A 64 -1.64 -14.59 -13.46
CA ALA A 64 -1.40 -13.82 -14.67
C ALA A 64 -0.46 -14.57 -15.62
N ASN A 65 -0.87 -14.64 -16.87
CA ASN A 65 0.00 -14.89 -18.00
C ASN A 65 0.39 -13.54 -18.60
N LEU A 66 1.63 -13.13 -18.37
CA LEU A 66 2.24 -11.96 -18.99
C LEU A 66 2.90 -12.41 -20.30
N THR A 67 2.78 -11.63 -21.37
CA THR A 67 3.61 -11.89 -22.54
C THR A 67 4.96 -11.17 -22.37
N PRO A 68 6.10 -11.79 -22.74
CA PRO A 68 7.42 -11.12 -22.70
C PRO A 68 7.46 -9.82 -23.51
N SER A 69 6.58 -9.66 -24.51
CA SER A 69 6.39 -8.43 -25.27
C SER A 69 5.66 -7.31 -24.51
N ASP A 70 5.01 -7.59 -23.38
CA ASP A 70 4.29 -6.59 -22.58
C ASP A 70 5.21 -5.82 -21.61
N LEU A 71 6.41 -6.36 -21.36
CA LEU A 71 7.43 -5.81 -20.45
C LEU A 71 8.78 -6.07 -21.10
N ASP A 72 9.27 -5.10 -21.88
CA ASP A 72 10.55 -5.19 -22.56
C ASP A 72 11.68 -5.50 -21.54
N PRO A 73 12.31 -6.68 -21.58
CA PRO A 73 13.34 -7.06 -20.61
C PRO A 73 14.62 -6.21 -20.74
N ASP A 74 14.82 -5.56 -21.90
CA ASP A 74 15.96 -4.67 -22.16
C ASP A 74 15.66 -3.21 -21.75
N LEU A 75 14.40 -2.91 -21.43
CA LEU A 75 13.92 -1.63 -20.90
C LEU A 75 13.01 -1.88 -19.70
N PRO A 76 13.55 -2.15 -18.49
CA PRO A 76 12.78 -2.28 -17.25
C PRO A 76 12.19 -0.91 -16.87
N LEU A 77 11.20 -0.46 -17.64
CA LEU A 77 10.45 0.74 -17.37
C LEU A 77 9.48 0.37 -16.25
N ALA A 78 9.62 1.06 -15.11
CA ALA A 78 8.58 1.06 -14.10
C ALA A 78 7.29 1.59 -14.73
N VAL A 79 6.36 0.70 -15.02
CA VAL A 79 5.06 1.05 -15.61
C VAL A 79 4.03 1.24 -14.49
N THR A 80 3.13 2.21 -14.68
CA THR A 80 2.03 2.51 -13.75
C THR A 80 0.75 1.77 -14.09
N SER A 81 0.73 1.05 -15.22
CA SER A 81 -0.29 0.07 -15.57
C SER A 81 0.33 -1.22 -16.13
N LEU A 82 -0.37 -2.33 -15.97
CA LEU A 82 0.10 -3.66 -16.37
C LEU A 82 -1.03 -4.39 -17.11
N LYS A 83 -0.74 -4.82 -18.35
CA LYS A 83 -1.65 -5.66 -19.14
C LYS A 83 -1.31 -7.13 -18.99
N TYR A 84 -2.33 -7.97 -18.87
CA TYR A 84 -2.16 -9.40 -18.66
C TYR A 84 -3.40 -10.19 -19.08
N ARG A 85 -3.26 -11.51 -19.20
CA ARG A 85 -4.37 -12.46 -19.24
C ARG A 85 -4.34 -13.30 -17.97
N ARG A 86 -5.47 -13.87 -17.57
CA ARG A 86 -5.56 -14.80 -16.44
C ARG A 86 -5.62 -16.23 -16.96
N VAL A 87 -4.87 -17.12 -16.33
CA VAL A 87 -5.02 -18.56 -16.50
C VAL A 87 -6.29 -18.99 -15.77
N VAL A 88 -7.24 -19.56 -16.51
CA VAL A 88 -8.54 -20.02 -15.96
C VAL A 88 -8.70 -21.52 -15.97
N GLY A 89 -7.82 -22.24 -16.66
CA GLY A 89 -7.83 -23.69 -16.73
C GLY A 89 -6.85 -24.24 -17.75
N TYR A 90 -6.99 -25.53 -18.01
CA TYR A 90 -6.19 -26.27 -18.96
C TYR A 90 -7.11 -27.22 -19.73
N ASP A 91 -6.99 -27.21 -21.04
CA ASP A 91 -7.68 -28.13 -21.94
C ASP A 91 -6.79 -29.35 -22.19
N GLU A 92 -7.07 -30.42 -21.46
CA GLU A 92 -6.35 -31.69 -21.54
C GLU A 92 -6.43 -32.33 -22.92
N SER A 93 -7.46 -32.03 -23.72
CA SER A 93 -7.63 -32.65 -25.05
C SER A 93 -6.67 -32.06 -26.08
N ASN A 94 -6.28 -30.81 -25.90
CA ASN A 94 -5.42 -30.07 -26.83
C ASN A 94 -4.04 -29.72 -26.25
N ASP A 95 -3.79 -30.05 -24.98
CA ASP A 95 -2.58 -29.64 -24.25
C ASP A 95 -2.39 -28.11 -24.28
N LEU A 96 -3.48 -27.37 -24.03
CA LEU A 96 -3.52 -25.91 -24.11
C LEU A 96 -4.00 -25.26 -22.82
N ILE A 97 -3.34 -24.16 -22.44
CA ILE A 97 -3.76 -23.35 -21.31
C ILE A 97 -4.90 -22.41 -21.72
N LEU A 98 -5.99 -22.45 -20.96
CA LEU A 98 -7.15 -21.59 -21.16
C LEU A 98 -6.91 -20.23 -20.50
N LEU A 99 -7.08 -19.16 -21.29
CA LEU A 99 -6.86 -17.79 -20.86
C LEU A 99 -8.14 -16.96 -20.89
N ASP A 100 -8.27 -16.06 -19.93
CA ASP A 100 -9.28 -15.00 -19.89
C ASP A 100 -8.60 -13.62 -19.92
N PRO A 101 -8.92 -12.74 -20.89
CA PRO A 101 -9.62 -13.05 -22.14
C PRO A 101 -8.81 -14.01 -23.03
N PRO A 102 -9.45 -14.79 -23.92
CA PRO A 102 -8.75 -15.70 -24.84
C PRO A 102 -7.77 -14.95 -25.76
N ARG A 103 -6.65 -15.56 -26.16
CA ARG A 103 -5.66 -14.94 -27.07
C ARG A 103 -6.31 -14.43 -28.36
N ALA A 104 -7.20 -15.23 -28.95
CA ALA A 104 -7.91 -14.91 -30.18
C ALA A 104 -8.77 -13.63 -30.10
N SER A 105 -9.13 -13.17 -28.91
CA SER A 105 -9.90 -11.92 -28.75
C SER A 105 -9.05 -10.67 -28.97
N GLY A 106 -7.72 -10.75 -28.84
CA GLY A 106 -6.84 -9.58 -28.82
C GLY A 106 -7.02 -8.68 -27.58
N LEU A 107 -7.90 -9.04 -26.64
CA LEU A 107 -8.20 -8.26 -25.44
C LEU A 107 -7.32 -8.68 -24.25
N PHE A 108 -7.28 -7.82 -23.23
CA PHE A 108 -6.47 -7.98 -22.03
C PHE A 108 -7.21 -7.47 -20.80
N HIS A 109 -6.80 -7.95 -19.62
CA HIS A 109 -7.00 -7.23 -18.37
C HIS A 109 -5.93 -6.15 -18.23
N GLU A 110 -6.27 -5.04 -17.59
CA GLU A 110 -5.32 -3.98 -17.23
C GLU A 110 -5.45 -3.65 -15.74
N LEU A 111 -4.34 -3.73 -15.00
CA LEU A 111 -4.23 -3.12 -13.69
C LEU A 111 -3.72 -1.69 -13.85
N ALA A 112 -4.38 -0.70 -13.28
CA ALA A 112 -3.94 0.68 -13.33
C ALA A 112 -4.27 1.43 -12.04
N LEU A 113 -3.42 2.39 -11.68
CA LEU A 113 -3.72 3.39 -10.68
C LEU A 113 -4.51 4.55 -11.32
N THR A 114 -5.64 4.90 -10.72
CA THR A 114 -6.45 6.05 -11.11
C THR A 114 -5.95 7.33 -10.44
N ALA A 115 -6.31 8.48 -11.01
CA ALA A 115 -5.95 9.79 -10.45
C ALA A 115 -6.50 10.05 -9.04
N ASP A 116 -7.60 9.39 -8.66
CA ASP A 116 -8.18 9.47 -7.30
C ASP A 116 -7.59 8.44 -6.33
N GLY A 117 -6.51 7.75 -6.73
CA GLY A 117 -5.74 6.87 -5.86
C GLY A 117 -6.37 5.50 -5.64
N ARG A 118 -7.16 5.01 -6.60
CA ARG A 118 -7.69 3.64 -6.61
C ARG A 118 -6.88 2.78 -7.56
N ILE A 119 -6.62 1.54 -7.18
CA ILE A 119 -6.12 0.55 -8.13
C ILE A 119 -7.32 -0.22 -8.67
N GLU A 120 -7.44 -0.22 -9.99
CA GLU A 120 -8.55 -0.87 -10.69
C GLU A 120 -8.02 -1.94 -11.64
N ARG A 121 -8.76 -3.05 -11.74
CA ARG A 121 -8.67 -4.00 -12.84
C ARG A 121 -9.73 -3.66 -13.87
N ARG A 122 -9.31 -3.22 -15.05
CA ARG A 122 -10.17 -3.06 -16.22
C ARG A 122 -10.15 -4.34 -17.02
N SER A 123 -11.33 -4.90 -17.24
CA SER A 123 -11.52 -6.12 -18.02
C SER A 123 -12.55 -5.83 -19.12
N PRO A 124 -12.61 -6.64 -20.19
CA PRO A 124 -13.70 -6.56 -21.17
C PRO A 124 -15.09 -6.67 -20.54
N GLY A 125 -15.22 -7.43 -19.46
CA GLY A 125 -16.46 -7.59 -18.69
C GLY A 125 -16.74 -6.51 -17.63
N GLY A 126 -15.88 -5.49 -17.52
CA GLY A 126 -16.08 -4.37 -16.59
C GLY A 126 -14.86 -4.04 -15.71
N THR A 127 -15.02 -3.03 -14.87
CA THR A 127 -13.96 -2.51 -14.00
C THR A 127 -14.20 -2.95 -12.55
N LEU A 128 -13.16 -3.45 -11.89
CA LEU A 128 -13.16 -3.83 -10.47
C LEU A 128 -12.17 -2.96 -9.69
N SER A 129 -12.62 -2.33 -8.62
CA SER A 129 -11.74 -1.63 -7.68
C SER A 129 -11.10 -2.63 -6.72
N LEU A 130 -9.77 -2.73 -6.73
CA LEU A 130 -9.00 -3.66 -5.89
C LEU A 130 -8.51 -3.02 -4.60
N ALA A 131 -8.10 -1.76 -4.69
CA ALA A 131 -7.50 -1.00 -3.59
C ALA A 131 -7.78 0.50 -3.72
N ARG A 132 -7.58 1.24 -2.63
CA ARG A 132 -7.73 2.71 -2.55
C ARG A 132 -6.69 3.32 -1.62
N GLY A 133 -6.48 4.64 -1.73
CA GLY A 133 -5.54 5.38 -0.91
C GLY A 133 -4.07 5.13 -1.32
N VAL A 134 -3.86 4.83 -2.59
CA VAL A 134 -2.54 4.61 -3.20
C VAL A 134 -2.19 5.87 -3.99
N SER A 135 -0.99 6.42 -3.80
CA SER A 135 -0.53 7.59 -4.56
C SER A 135 0.42 7.23 -5.70
N ASP A 136 1.10 6.09 -5.60
CA ASP A 136 2.00 5.61 -6.66
C ASP A 136 1.93 4.08 -6.72
N LEU A 137 2.05 3.55 -7.94
CA LEU A 137 2.03 2.14 -8.26
C LEU A 137 3.05 1.91 -9.36
N ARG A 138 3.95 0.95 -9.15
CA ARG A 138 4.97 0.59 -10.14
C ARG A 138 5.07 -0.92 -10.27
N PHE A 139 5.19 -1.36 -11.51
CA PHE A 139 5.53 -2.72 -11.88
C PHE A 139 6.87 -2.73 -12.57
N THR A 140 7.76 -3.62 -12.14
CA THR A 140 9.10 -3.79 -12.73
C THR A 140 9.32 -5.26 -13.00
N LEU A 141 9.48 -5.61 -14.28
CA LEU A 141 9.93 -6.96 -14.64
C LEU A 141 11.42 -7.06 -14.34
N VAL A 142 11.77 -8.10 -13.59
CA VAL A 142 13.14 -8.51 -13.35
C VAL A 142 13.32 -9.86 -14.05
N PRO A 143 14.08 -9.92 -15.15
CA PRO A 143 14.30 -11.16 -15.87
C PRO A 143 14.91 -12.26 -14.98
N PRO A 144 14.56 -13.54 -15.21
CA PRO A 144 13.76 -14.04 -16.34
C PRO A 144 12.23 -14.04 -16.11
N ASP A 145 11.77 -14.05 -14.86
CA ASP A 145 10.35 -14.33 -14.53
C ASP A 145 9.90 -13.71 -13.20
N GLU A 146 10.61 -12.71 -12.68
CA GLU A 146 10.22 -12.00 -11.47
C GLU A 146 9.47 -10.71 -11.81
N LEU A 147 8.36 -10.46 -11.12
CA LEU A 147 7.67 -9.17 -11.18
C LEU A 147 7.73 -8.50 -9.80
N GLN A 148 8.38 -7.35 -9.74
CA GLN A 148 8.37 -6.48 -8.57
C GLN A 148 7.19 -5.52 -8.66
N ILE A 149 6.39 -5.50 -7.60
CA ILE A 149 5.24 -4.62 -7.41
C ILE A 149 5.58 -3.67 -6.28
N GLN A 150 5.59 -2.37 -6.56
CA GLN A 150 5.80 -1.33 -5.56
C GLN A 150 4.55 -0.47 -5.46
N VAL A 151 4.13 -0.17 -4.23
CA VAL A 151 3.01 0.74 -3.95
C VAL A 151 3.44 1.79 -2.95
N VAL A 152 2.91 2.99 -3.12
CA VAL A 152 3.00 4.07 -2.13
C VAL A 152 1.60 4.36 -1.61
N VAL A 153 1.39 4.15 -0.32
CA VAL A 153 0.14 4.45 0.37
C VAL A 153 0.28 5.76 1.11
N VAL A 154 -0.76 6.60 1.03
CA VAL A 154 -0.83 7.88 1.76
C VAL A 154 -1.88 7.77 2.86
N GLN A 155 -1.51 8.20 4.06
CA GLN A 155 -2.38 8.26 5.22
C GLN A 155 -2.17 9.59 5.92
N LYS A 156 -3.25 10.25 6.33
CA LYS A 156 -3.15 11.45 7.13
C LYS A 156 -2.89 11.12 8.59
N ASP A 157 -1.97 11.87 9.21
CA ASP A 157 -1.74 11.86 10.65
C ASP A 157 -2.80 12.67 11.42
N ALA A 158 -2.57 12.88 12.72
CA ALA A 158 -3.48 13.62 13.59
C ALA A 158 -3.55 15.13 13.27
N GLN A 159 -2.53 15.68 12.60
CA GLN A 159 -2.44 17.09 12.20
C GLN A 159 -2.93 17.30 10.76
N GLY A 160 -3.18 16.22 10.03
CA GLY A 160 -3.60 16.24 8.64
C GLY A 160 -2.44 16.25 7.64
N GLN A 161 -1.20 16.00 8.06
CA GLN A 161 -0.08 15.83 7.14
C GLN A 161 -0.08 14.43 6.52
N ASP A 162 0.46 14.33 5.31
CA ASP A 162 0.52 13.09 4.55
C ASP A 162 1.73 12.24 4.98
N ILE A 163 1.46 11.11 5.64
CA ILE A 163 2.43 10.03 5.83
C ILE A 163 2.41 9.15 4.59
N LYS A 164 3.56 9.01 3.94
CA LYS A 164 3.75 8.14 2.77
C LYS A 164 4.51 6.89 3.17
N VAL A 165 3.92 5.72 2.97
CA VAL A 165 4.58 4.43 3.15
C VAL A 165 4.78 3.77 1.80
N THR A 166 6.05 3.50 1.49
CA THR A 166 6.44 2.70 0.32
C THR A 166 6.59 1.25 0.73
N ALA A 167 5.95 0.35 0.01
CA ALA A 167 6.10 -1.08 0.19
C ALA A 167 6.31 -1.76 -1.15
N GLN A 168 7.05 -2.87 -1.15
CA GLN A 168 7.36 -3.65 -2.33
C GLN A 168 7.15 -5.13 -2.07
N ARG A 169 6.74 -5.86 -3.11
CA ARG A 169 6.69 -7.32 -3.13
C ARG A 169 7.15 -7.85 -4.48
N THR A 170 7.92 -8.93 -4.46
CA THR A 170 8.23 -9.72 -5.65
C THR A 170 7.25 -10.89 -5.76
N ILE A 171 6.78 -11.16 -6.97
CA ILE A 171 6.10 -12.41 -7.32
C ILE A 171 6.83 -13.10 -8.47
N TRP A 172 6.74 -14.42 -8.51
CA TRP A 172 7.23 -15.23 -9.62
C TRP A 172 6.12 -15.41 -10.63
N LEU A 173 6.41 -15.12 -11.89
CA LEU A 173 5.48 -15.25 -12.99
C LEU A 173 5.50 -16.68 -13.49
N GLN A 174 4.36 -17.35 -13.42
CA GLN A 174 4.16 -18.62 -14.10
C GLN A 174 3.82 -18.32 -15.57
N ASN A 175 4.82 -17.86 -16.32
CA ASN A 175 4.66 -17.72 -17.76
C ASN A 175 4.49 -19.13 -18.33
N ALA A 176 3.24 -19.45 -18.67
CA ALA A 176 2.88 -20.62 -19.43
C ALA A 176 3.57 -20.59 -20.80
N VAL A 177 4.77 -21.17 -20.86
CA VAL A 177 5.41 -21.50 -22.13
C VAL A 177 4.80 -22.82 -22.58
N GLN A 178 3.86 -22.75 -23.51
CA GLN A 178 3.60 -23.85 -24.42
C GLN A 178 3.25 -23.24 -25.78
N ASP A 179 4.26 -23.20 -26.65
CA ASP A 179 4.13 -22.99 -28.08
C ASP A 179 3.31 -24.13 -28.69
N GLY A 180 2.00 -24.02 -28.61
CA GLY A 180 1.09 -24.73 -29.51
C GLY A 180 1.06 -24.00 -30.84
N THR A 181 2.16 -24.02 -31.59
CA THR A 181 2.10 -23.74 -33.02
C THR A 181 1.32 -24.86 -33.68
N ASN A 182 0.10 -24.55 -34.13
CA ASN A 182 -0.52 -25.16 -35.28
C ASN A 182 -1.01 -24.03 -36.19
#